data_AF-L8FPZ8-F1
#
_entry.id   AF-L8FPZ8-F1
#
_cell.length_a   1.000
_cell.length_b   1.000
_cell.length_c   1.000
_cell.angle_alpha   90.00
_cell.angle_beta   90.00
_cell.angle_gamma   90.00
#
_symmetry.space_group_name_H-M   'P 1'
#
loop_
_entity.id
_entity.type
_entity.pdbx_description
1 polymer ?
#
loop_
_entity_poly.entity_id
_entity_poly.type
_entity_poly.pdbx_seq_one_letter_code
_entity_poly.pdbx_strand_id
1 'polypeptide(L)'
;MAYFDFSDTVDVEVTYSPSAPRPIPKSRNQVNDEIFDCLQLFAGSVETNVPAANDTDVIYFGPGMHSVSGGMLQVPSGEKVYIAGGGVLTSRVNFSNVHDATLRGRGILYNTPGGAITVAYSERILVSEVTVLNPNGYAVTAGEANQLTIENFRAFSSKGNGGGIDLFSCSDTLIDNIFMRNSDDCVAIYNHRWDYYGNSSNITLQNSSLWADVAHPINIGTHGNTDSPETMDGIVIKNIDTLDHREPQMLHQGCIAINPGDSNLVQNVLIEDVRVEDFPEG
;
A
#
# COMPACT_ATOMS: atom_id res chain seq x y z
N MET A 1 -23.36 22.04 -5.47
CA MET A 1 -24.72 21.49 -5.66
C MET A 1 -24.88 21.15 -7.11
N ALA A 2 -24.91 19.86 -7.43
CA ALA A 2 -25.46 19.37 -8.68
C ALA A 2 -26.31 18.14 -8.29
N TYR A 3 -27.62 18.26 -8.49
CA TYR A 3 -28.55 17.15 -8.38
C TYR A 3 -28.67 16.52 -9.77
N PHE A 4 -28.69 15.20 -9.83
CA PHE A 4 -29.14 14.50 -11.01
C PHE A 4 -30.08 13.37 -10.63
N ASP A 5 -31.26 13.38 -11.23
CA ASP A 5 -32.28 12.33 -11.21
C ASP A 5 -32.21 11.62 -12.56
N PHE A 6 -32.05 10.29 -12.57
CA PHE A 6 -32.01 9.52 -13.81
C PHE A 6 -32.86 8.26 -13.67
N SER A 7 -34.01 8.26 -14.35
CA SER A 7 -35.01 7.20 -14.34
C SER A 7 -34.99 6.34 -15.61
N ASP A 8 -33.84 6.09 -16.24
CA ASP A 8 -33.61 5.02 -17.23
C ASP A 8 -32.11 4.95 -17.63
N THR A 9 -31.68 3.85 -18.26
CA THR A 9 -30.27 3.50 -18.56
C THR A 9 -29.56 4.58 -19.38
N VAL A 10 -28.45 5.12 -18.87
CA VAL A 10 -27.61 6.14 -19.53
C VAL A 10 -26.20 5.61 -19.74
N ASP A 11 -25.69 5.73 -20.97
CA ASP A 11 -24.25 5.66 -21.26
C ASP A 11 -23.54 6.81 -20.52
N VAL A 12 -22.74 6.48 -19.50
CA VAL A 12 -22.00 7.47 -18.71
C VAL A 12 -20.68 7.80 -19.42
N GLU A 13 -20.65 8.89 -20.20
CA GLU A 13 -19.41 9.50 -20.67
C GLU A 13 -18.84 10.41 -19.56
N VAL A 14 -17.85 9.90 -18.80
CA VAL A 14 -17.09 10.74 -17.86
C VAL A 14 -16.01 11.49 -18.63
N THR A 15 -16.29 12.71 -19.08
CA THR A 15 -15.27 13.58 -19.69
C THR A 15 -14.36 14.18 -18.62
N TYR A 16 -13.22 13.54 -18.34
CA TYR A 16 -12.18 14.09 -17.47
C TYR A 16 -11.22 14.98 -18.28
N SER A 17 -11.11 16.26 -17.93
CA SER A 17 -10.15 17.21 -18.53
C SER A 17 -9.00 17.50 -17.57
N PRO A 18 -7.84 16.81 -17.68
CA PRO A 18 -6.69 17.11 -16.83
C PRO A 18 -6.07 18.46 -17.22
N SER A 19 -6.10 19.44 -16.31
CA SER A 19 -5.32 20.66 -16.46
C SER A 19 -3.87 20.44 -15.97
N ALA A 20 -2.95 20.19 -16.91
CA ALA A 20 -1.49 20.13 -16.73
C ALA A 20 -0.92 18.97 -15.86
N PRO A 21 0.33 18.54 -16.07
CA PRO A 21 0.90 17.35 -15.40
C PRO A 21 1.28 17.69 -13.96
N ARG A 22 0.35 17.45 -13.03
CA ARG A 22 0.66 17.25 -11.62
C ARG A 22 0.29 15.80 -11.27
N PRO A 23 0.88 15.18 -10.24
CA PRO A 23 0.34 13.94 -9.70
C PRO A 23 -1.13 14.20 -9.34
N ILE A 24 -2.05 13.57 -10.06
CA ILE A 24 -3.48 13.85 -10.02
C ILE A 24 -4.09 13.27 -8.73
N PRO A 25 -5.06 13.95 -8.06
CA PRO A 25 -5.78 13.37 -6.93
C PRO A 25 -6.56 12.14 -7.41
N LYS A 26 -6.42 11.02 -6.69
CA LYS A 26 -7.22 9.81 -6.91
C LYS A 26 -8.71 10.18 -6.81
N SER A 27 -9.46 10.07 -7.90
CA SER A 27 -10.89 10.43 -7.91
C SER A 27 -11.74 9.18 -7.76
N ARG A 28 -12.50 9.10 -6.67
CA ARG A 28 -13.66 8.22 -6.53
C ARG A 28 -14.82 8.82 -7.31
N ASN A 29 -15.34 8.11 -8.30
CA ASN A 29 -16.63 8.46 -8.92
C ASN A 29 -17.70 7.56 -8.31
N GLN A 30 -18.52 8.13 -7.43
CA GLN A 30 -19.72 7.48 -6.90
C GLN A 30 -20.87 7.77 -7.86
N VAL A 31 -21.44 6.72 -8.44
CA VAL A 31 -22.62 6.80 -9.29
C VAL A 31 -23.78 6.22 -8.48
N ASN A 32 -24.92 6.92 -8.43
CA ASN A 32 -26.16 6.48 -7.78
C ASN A 32 -26.08 6.24 -6.26
N ASP A 33 -25.22 6.96 -5.54
CA ASP A 33 -24.99 6.78 -4.10
C ASP A 33 -24.48 5.38 -3.68
N GLU A 34 -24.17 4.49 -4.62
CA GLU A 34 -23.66 3.14 -4.35
C GLU A 34 -22.15 3.17 -4.08
N ILE A 35 -21.78 2.96 -2.80
CA ILE A 35 -20.37 3.04 -2.37
C ILE A 35 -19.58 1.77 -2.70
N PHE A 36 -20.25 0.64 -2.89
CA PHE A 36 -19.58 -0.66 -3.08
C PHE A 36 -19.38 -1.04 -4.55
N ASP A 37 -20.11 -0.43 -5.48
CA ASP A 37 -19.93 -0.60 -6.93
C ASP A 37 -19.18 0.61 -7.53
N CYS A 38 -17.93 0.79 -7.09
CA CYS A 38 -17.14 1.98 -7.42
C CYS A 38 -16.33 1.81 -8.72
N LEU A 39 -16.29 2.87 -9.54
CA LEU A 39 -15.29 3.01 -10.60
C LEU A 39 -14.10 3.82 -10.07
N GLN A 40 -12.92 3.19 -10.02
CA GLN A 40 -11.69 3.85 -9.63
C GLN A 40 -10.81 4.14 -10.83
N LEU A 41 -10.46 5.42 -11.01
CA LEU A 41 -9.66 5.88 -12.12
C LEU A 41 -8.27 6.30 -11.64
N PHE A 42 -7.25 5.65 -12.17
CA PHE A 42 -5.86 5.98 -11.91
C PHE A 42 -5.21 6.55 -13.16
N ALA A 43 -5.18 7.88 -13.24
CA ALA A 43 -4.45 8.58 -14.28
C ALA A 43 -2.99 8.75 -13.87
N GLY A 44 -2.08 8.32 -14.72
CA GLY A 44 -0.65 8.54 -14.57
C GLY A 44 -0.08 9.34 -15.74
N SER A 45 1.07 9.96 -15.54
CA SER A 45 1.89 10.48 -16.64
C SER A 45 2.31 9.34 -17.57
N VAL A 46 2.63 9.67 -18.83
CA VAL A 46 3.27 8.73 -19.74
C VAL A 46 4.59 8.27 -19.12
N GLU A 47 4.81 6.96 -19.09
CA GLU A 47 6.04 6.38 -18.57
C GLU A 47 7.20 6.64 -19.54
N THR A 48 8.22 7.36 -19.11
CA THR A 48 9.35 7.75 -19.97
C THR A 48 10.59 6.88 -19.79
N ASN A 49 10.69 6.16 -18.66
CA ASN A 49 11.90 5.43 -18.25
C ASN A 49 11.67 3.91 -18.24
N VAL A 50 11.05 3.39 -19.30
CA VAL A 50 10.76 1.95 -19.47
C VAL A 50 12.05 1.22 -19.87
N PRO A 51 12.48 0.17 -19.13
CA PRO A 51 13.60 -0.67 -19.54
C PRO A 51 13.33 -1.40 -20.87
N ALA A 52 14.39 -1.69 -21.63
CA ALA A 52 14.25 -2.54 -22.81
C ALA A 52 13.85 -3.96 -22.39
N ALA A 53 12.94 -4.60 -23.13
CA ALA A 53 12.46 -5.95 -22.78
C ALA A 53 13.56 -7.04 -22.81
N ASN A 54 14.69 -6.76 -23.48
CA ASN A 54 15.86 -7.62 -23.56
C ASN A 54 17.04 -7.11 -22.71
N ASP A 55 16.80 -6.15 -21.81
CA ASP A 55 17.79 -5.70 -20.85
C ASP A 55 18.13 -6.86 -19.90
N THR A 56 19.39 -7.29 -19.91
CA THR A 56 19.85 -8.43 -19.12
C THR A 56 20.01 -8.10 -17.64
N ASP A 57 19.98 -6.82 -17.28
CA ASP A 57 20.11 -6.33 -15.91
C ASP A 57 18.73 -6.09 -15.25
N VAL A 58 17.66 -6.58 -15.89
CA VAL A 58 16.28 -6.42 -15.45
C VAL A 58 15.51 -7.73 -15.59
N ILE A 59 14.90 -8.18 -14.50
CA ILE A 59 13.87 -9.22 -14.52
C ILE A 59 12.59 -8.58 -15.08
N TYR A 60 12.38 -8.73 -16.39
CA TYR A 60 11.33 -8.06 -17.14
C TYR A 60 10.09 -8.94 -17.36
N PHE A 61 8.93 -8.44 -16.95
CA PHE A 61 7.61 -9.02 -17.23
C PHE A 61 6.82 -8.09 -18.15
N GLY A 62 6.75 -8.45 -19.44
CA GLY A 62 6.02 -7.69 -20.45
C GLY A 62 4.49 -7.85 -20.37
N PRO A 63 3.74 -7.28 -21.32
CA PRO A 63 2.30 -7.49 -21.41
C PRO A 63 1.91 -8.99 -21.44
N GLY A 64 0.88 -9.36 -20.70
CA GLY A 64 0.42 -10.75 -20.56
C GLY A 64 0.47 -11.28 -19.13
N MET A 65 0.00 -12.52 -18.94
CA MET A 65 -0.03 -13.20 -17.65
C MET A 65 1.27 -13.98 -17.43
N HIS A 66 1.90 -13.80 -16.27
CA HIS A 66 3.18 -14.40 -15.89
C HIS A 66 3.11 -15.03 -14.52
N SER A 67 3.92 -16.06 -14.33
CA SER A 67 4.13 -16.72 -13.05
C SER A 67 5.56 -17.23 -12.98
N VAL A 68 6.11 -17.31 -11.77
CA VAL A 68 7.40 -17.97 -11.53
C VAL A 68 7.20 -19.34 -10.90
N SER A 69 8.13 -20.26 -11.17
CA SER A 69 8.10 -21.59 -10.56
C SER A 69 8.09 -21.48 -9.03
N GLY A 70 7.24 -22.25 -8.36
CA GLY A 70 7.07 -22.18 -6.90
C GLY A 70 6.25 -20.98 -6.40
N GLY A 71 5.77 -20.10 -7.28
CA GLY A 71 4.86 -19.00 -6.93
C GLY A 71 5.50 -17.82 -6.20
N MET A 72 6.83 -17.80 -6.06
CA MET A 72 7.58 -16.75 -5.38
C MET A 72 8.88 -16.43 -6.12
N LEU A 73 9.00 -15.19 -6.58
CA LEU A 73 10.21 -14.65 -7.20
C LEU A 73 11.17 -14.19 -6.09
N GLN A 74 12.32 -14.84 -5.99
CA GLN A 74 13.42 -14.37 -5.15
C GLN A 74 14.21 -13.31 -5.92
N VAL A 75 14.27 -12.09 -5.38
CA VAL A 75 14.99 -10.98 -6.01
C VAL A 75 16.37 -10.84 -5.35
N PRO A 76 17.48 -11.01 -6.10
CA PRO A 76 18.83 -10.80 -5.57
C PRO A 76 19.15 -9.33 -5.26
N SER A 77 20.20 -9.09 -4.48
CA SER A 77 20.76 -7.75 -4.30
C SER A 77 21.18 -7.13 -5.63
N GLY A 78 20.96 -5.82 -5.80
CA GLY A 78 21.31 -5.08 -7.02
C GLY A 78 20.32 -5.24 -8.17
N GLU A 79 19.36 -6.17 -8.06
CA GLU A 79 18.50 -6.55 -9.18
C GLU A 79 17.29 -5.61 -9.34
N LYS A 80 16.82 -5.49 -10.59
CA LYS A 80 15.65 -4.69 -10.94
C LYS A 80 14.56 -5.61 -11.48
N VAL A 81 13.41 -5.61 -10.83
CA VAL A 81 12.20 -6.24 -11.35
C VAL A 81 11.33 -5.17 -11.99
N TYR A 82 10.89 -5.42 -13.23
CA TYR A 82 10.04 -4.50 -13.95
C TYR A 82 8.80 -5.23 -14.49
N ILE A 83 7.60 -4.78 -14.11
CA ILE A 83 6.33 -5.27 -14.63
C ILE A 83 5.72 -4.19 -15.51
N ALA A 84 5.73 -4.41 -16.83
CA ALA A 84 5.25 -3.44 -17.80
C ALA A 84 3.74 -3.22 -17.69
N GLY A 85 3.26 -2.08 -18.19
CA GLY A 85 1.83 -1.86 -18.38
C GLY A 85 1.19 -2.99 -19.22
N GLY A 86 0.08 -3.55 -18.72
CA GLY A 86 -0.57 -4.74 -19.30
C GLY A 86 0.07 -6.07 -18.90
N GLY A 87 1.17 -6.07 -18.15
CA GLY A 87 1.76 -7.24 -17.52
C GLY A 87 1.06 -7.57 -16.21
N VAL A 88 0.81 -8.86 -15.97
CA VAL A 88 0.19 -9.38 -14.75
C VAL A 88 1.05 -10.51 -14.19
N LEU A 89 1.54 -10.36 -12.95
CA LEU A 89 2.34 -11.37 -12.25
C LEU A 89 1.49 -12.03 -11.15
N THR A 90 1.34 -13.35 -11.20
CA THR A 90 0.58 -14.13 -10.20
C THR A 90 1.51 -14.82 -9.19
N SER A 91 2.64 -14.20 -8.88
CA SER A 91 3.64 -14.71 -7.97
C SER A 91 4.06 -13.62 -7.00
N ARG A 92 4.38 -14.00 -5.76
CA ARG A 92 4.90 -13.07 -4.75
C ARG A 92 6.30 -12.60 -5.17
N VAL A 93 6.62 -11.34 -4.95
CA VAL A 93 7.97 -10.80 -5.12
C VAL A 93 8.63 -10.69 -3.73
N ASN A 94 9.75 -11.37 -3.55
CA ASN A 94 10.41 -11.52 -2.26
C ASN A 94 11.82 -10.91 -2.28
N PHE A 95 12.00 -9.86 -1.49
CA PHE A 95 13.28 -9.29 -1.08
C PHE A 95 13.56 -9.77 0.34
N SER A 96 14.52 -10.69 0.51
CA SER A 96 14.86 -11.25 1.82
C SER A 96 16.37 -11.34 1.95
N ASN A 97 16.94 -10.65 2.95
CA ASN A 97 18.39 -10.57 3.16
C ASN A 97 19.14 -9.98 1.95
N VAL A 98 18.56 -8.94 1.33
CA VAL A 98 19.12 -8.30 0.13
C VAL A 98 19.21 -6.78 0.26
N HIS A 99 19.92 -6.16 -0.67
CA HIS A 99 20.07 -4.71 -0.71
C HIS A 99 20.12 -4.16 -2.14
N ASP A 100 19.86 -2.86 -2.30
CA ASP A 100 19.96 -2.14 -3.59
C ASP A 100 19.09 -2.74 -4.71
N ALA A 101 17.89 -3.19 -4.38
CA ALA A 101 17.01 -3.87 -5.32
C ALA A 101 15.67 -3.13 -5.51
N THR A 102 15.05 -3.31 -6.67
CA THR A 102 13.85 -2.52 -7.04
C THR A 102 12.75 -3.38 -7.66
N LEU A 103 11.49 -3.08 -7.34
CA LEU A 103 10.31 -3.52 -8.08
C LEU A 103 9.60 -2.29 -8.63
N ARG A 104 9.37 -2.24 -9.94
CA ARG A 104 8.78 -1.08 -10.59
C ARG A 104 7.95 -1.41 -11.83
N GLY A 105 7.21 -0.42 -12.32
CA GLY A 105 6.45 -0.46 -13.56
C GLY A 105 4.95 -0.43 -13.32
N ARG A 106 4.17 -0.27 -14.39
CA ARG A 106 2.71 -0.07 -14.34
C ARG A 106 1.89 -1.36 -14.48
N GLY A 107 2.51 -2.48 -14.16
CA GLY A 107 1.88 -3.79 -14.16
C GLY A 107 1.13 -4.11 -12.87
N ILE A 108 0.56 -5.31 -12.84
CA ILE A 108 -0.29 -5.79 -11.76
C ILE A 108 0.34 -7.03 -11.10
N LEU A 109 0.38 -7.07 -9.77
CA LEU A 109 0.50 -8.32 -9.03
C LEU A 109 -0.91 -8.80 -8.66
N TYR A 110 -1.31 -9.98 -9.14
CA TYR A 110 -2.68 -10.46 -9.02
C TYR A 110 -2.77 -11.79 -8.29
N ASN A 111 -3.63 -11.87 -7.27
CA ASN A 111 -3.98 -13.09 -6.57
C ASN A 111 -2.75 -13.92 -6.11
N THR A 112 -1.72 -13.22 -5.64
CA THR A 112 -0.43 -13.81 -5.27
C THR A 112 -0.55 -14.67 -4.01
N PRO A 113 0.25 -15.75 -3.88
CA PRO A 113 0.23 -16.60 -2.69
C PRO A 113 1.01 -15.97 -1.52
N GLY A 114 0.40 -15.93 -0.34
CA GLY A 114 1.07 -15.49 0.90
C GLY A 114 1.51 -14.03 0.88
N GLY A 115 0.71 -13.13 0.30
CA GLY A 115 1.03 -11.72 0.10
C GLY A 115 1.60 -11.41 -1.29
N ALA A 116 1.69 -10.14 -1.66
CA ALA A 116 2.21 -9.73 -2.98
C ALA A 116 3.70 -9.39 -2.95
N ILE A 117 4.13 -8.59 -1.98
CA ILE A 117 5.52 -8.11 -1.90
C ILE A 117 6.04 -8.32 -0.49
N THR A 118 7.29 -8.73 -0.36
CA THR A 118 7.95 -8.88 0.94
C THR A 118 9.32 -8.26 0.93
N VAL A 119 9.59 -7.49 1.98
CA VAL A 119 10.87 -6.82 2.22
C VAL A 119 11.31 -7.18 3.63
N ALA A 120 12.01 -8.30 3.77
CA ALA A 120 12.46 -8.80 5.06
C ALA A 120 13.98 -8.68 5.20
N TYR A 121 14.46 -8.13 6.32
CA TYR A 121 15.89 -8.03 6.63
C TYR A 121 16.70 -7.41 5.48
N SER A 122 16.17 -6.36 4.87
CA SER A 122 16.67 -5.82 3.60
C SER A 122 16.86 -4.31 3.66
N GLU A 123 17.79 -3.80 2.84
CA GLU A 123 18.19 -2.39 2.87
C GLU A 123 18.10 -1.73 1.48
N ARG A 124 17.71 -0.45 1.41
CA ARG A 124 17.68 0.32 0.15
C ARG A 124 16.83 -0.37 -0.93
N ILE A 125 15.57 -0.61 -0.58
CA ILE A 125 14.59 -1.26 -1.46
C ILE A 125 13.57 -0.24 -1.96
N LEU A 126 13.29 -0.26 -3.26
CA LEU A 126 12.27 0.57 -3.90
C LEU A 126 11.13 -0.28 -4.46
N VAL A 127 9.90 0.05 -4.08
CA VAL A 127 8.66 -0.46 -4.69
C VAL A 127 7.92 0.73 -5.29
N SER A 128 7.75 0.77 -6.61
CA SER A 128 7.24 1.97 -7.29
C SER A 128 6.24 1.63 -8.41
N GLU A 129 5.17 2.42 -8.54
CA GLU A 129 4.21 2.43 -9.68
C GLU A 129 3.31 1.18 -9.87
N VAL A 130 3.61 0.06 -9.22
CA VAL A 130 2.86 -1.20 -9.39
C VAL A 130 1.50 -1.17 -8.70
N THR A 131 0.58 -2.01 -9.19
CA THR A 131 -0.74 -2.24 -8.58
C THR A 131 -0.85 -3.66 -8.05
N VAL A 132 -1.34 -3.83 -6.82
CA VAL A 132 -1.60 -5.13 -6.21
C VAL A 132 -3.10 -5.38 -6.14
N LEU A 133 -3.56 -6.50 -6.68
CA LEU A 133 -4.96 -6.90 -6.71
C LEU A 133 -5.17 -8.25 -6.01
N ASN A 134 -5.92 -8.18 -4.91
CA ASN A 134 -6.44 -9.30 -4.13
C ASN A 134 -5.39 -10.35 -3.71
N PRO A 135 -4.27 -9.95 -3.09
CA PRO A 135 -3.24 -10.87 -2.61
C PRO A 135 -3.82 -11.81 -1.55
N ASN A 136 -3.22 -12.99 -1.37
CA ASN A 136 -3.55 -13.87 -0.24
C ASN A 136 -2.74 -13.45 1.00
N GLY A 137 -3.15 -12.36 1.65
CA GLY A 137 -2.45 -11.72 2.76
C GLY A 137 -2.19 -10.23 2.46
N TYR A 138 -1.04 -9.73 2.87
CA TYR A 138 -0.67 -8.32 2.73
C TYR A 138 -0.28 -7.93 1.30
N ALA A 139 -0.54 -6.68 0.92
CA ALA A 139 0.00 -6.13 -0.32
C ALA A 139 1.53 -5.94 -0.22
N VAL A 140 2.01 -5.42 0.90
CA VAL A 140 3.44 -5.37 1.25
C VAL A 140 3.62 -5.76 2.71
N THR A 141 4.52 -6.69 2.97
CA THR A 141 5.03 -6.95 4.32
C THR A 141 6.49 -6.54 4.38
N ALA A 142 6.83 -5.60 5.25
CA ALA A 142 8.22 -5.25 5.51
C ALA A 142 8.58 -5.58 6.96
N GLY A 143 9.65 -6.34 7.17
CA GLY A 143 10.11 -6.73 8.49
C GLY A 143 11.61 -6.48 8.62
N GLU A 144 12.02 -5.70 9.62
CA GLU A 144 13.41 -5.26 9.78
C GLU A 144 14.00 -4.68 8.48
N ALA A 145 13.21 -3.87 7.77
CA ALA A 145 13.66 -3.15 6.59
C ALA A 145 14.27 -1.80 6.99
N ASN A 146 15.34 -1.40 6.30
CA ASN A 146 15.95 -0.08 6.44
C ASN A 146 16.05 0.61 5.08
N GLN A 147 15.76 1.92 5.00
CA GLN A 147 15.75 2.66 3.73
C GLN A 147 14.79 2.03 2.70
N LEU A 148 13.53 1.84 3.09
CA LEU A 148 12.46 1.35 2.23
C LEU A 148 11.68 2.52 1.64
N THR A 149 11.50 2.55 0.32
CA THR A 149 10.59 3.50 -0.34
C THR A 149 9.47 2.74 -1.07
N ILE A 150 8.23 3.09 -0.76
CA ILE A 150 7.02 2.63 -1.46
C ILE A 150 6.32 3.85 -2.03
N GLU A 151 6.31 4.00 -3.36
CA GLU A 151 5.79 5.21 -4.00
C GLU A 151 4.87 4.92 -5.19
N ASN A 152 3.90 5.81 -5.43
CA ASN A 152 2.97 5.70 -6.56
C ASN A 152 2.27 4.33 -6.64
N PHE A 153 2.06 3.70 -5.48
CA PHE A 153 1.63 2.32 -5.33
C PHE A 153 0.12 2.22 -5.10
N ARG A 154 -0.48 1.10 -5.53
CA ARG A 154 -1.92 0.84 -5.36
C ARG A 154 -2.15 -0.55 -4.82
N ALA A 155 -3.08 -0.70 -3.88
CA ALA A 155 -3.48 -2.01 -3.39
C ALA A 155 -4.99 -2.14 -3.21
N PHE A 156 -5.47 -3.35 -3.51
CA PHE A 156 -6.86 -3.75 -3.37
C PHE A 156 -6.95 -5.12 -2.75
N SER A 157 -7.84 -5.31 -1.79
CA SER A 157 -8.12 -6.64 -1.23
C SER A 157 -9.59 -6.79 -0.86
N SER A 158 -10.06 -8.04 -0.90
CA SER A 158 -11.44 -8.39 -0.52
C SER A 158 -11.51 -9.67 0.31
N LYS A 159 -10.35 -10.17 0.77
CA LYS A 159 -10.19 -11.43 1.50
C LYS A 159 -9.94 -11.11 2.97
N GLY A 160 -10.34 -12.00 3.87
CA GLY A 160 -9.98 -11.86 5.29
C GLY A 160 -8.47 -11.75 5.46
N ASN A 161 -8.01 -10.88 6.38
CA ASN A 161 -6.61 -10.53 6.60
C ASN A 161 -5.93 -9.96 5.35
N GLY A 162 -6.68 -9.17 4.56
CA GLY A 162 -6.22 -8.57 3.31
C GLY A 162 -5.49 -7.24 3.52
N GLY A 163 -4.50 -7.18 4.41
CA GLY A 163 -3.81 -5.93 4.74
C GLY A 163 -3.12 -5.24 3.55
N GLY A 164 -2.89 -3.95 3.69
CA GLY A 164 -2.17 -3.13 2.72
C GLY A 164 -0.66 -3.24 2.93
N ILE A 165 -0.05 -2.21 3.52
CA ILE A 165 1.36 -2.16 3.89
C ILE A 165 1.49 -2.35 5.40
N ASP A 166 2.17 -3.44 5.79
CA ASP A 166 2.47 -3.73 7.18
C ASP A 166 3.99 -3.63 7.39
N LEU A 167 4.40 -2.71 8.24
CA LEU A 167 5.80 -2.53 8.66
C LEU A 167 6.01 -3.15 10.03
N PHE A 168 7.07 -3.93 10.19
CA PHE A 168 7.49 -4.53 11.46
C PHE A 168 8.95 -4.16 11.73
N SER A 169 9.21 -3.40 12.80
CA SER A 169 10.58 -3.02 13.22
C SER A 169 11.39 -2.37 12.09
N CYS A 170 10.76 -1.47 11.33
CA CYS A 170 11.35 -0.84 10.15
C CYS A 170 11.91 0.55 10.45
N SER A 171 12.95 0.95 9.71
CA SER A 171 13.58 2.28 9.86
C SER A 171 13.78 2.98 8.52
N ASP A 172 13.79 4.32 8.55
CA ASP A 172 14.02 5.16 7.37
C ASP A 172 13.08 4.78 6.21
N THR A 173 11.78 4.77 6.47
CA THR A 173 10.78 4.31 5.50
C THR A 173 9.93 5.46 4.98
N LEU A 174 9.81 5.57 3.66
CA LEU A 174 8.94 6.51 2.97
C LEU A 174 7.82 5.75 2.25
N ILE A 175 6.57 6.08 2.57
CA ILE A 175 5.38 5.67 1.85
C ILE A 175 4.74 6.92 1.25
N ASP A 176 4.78 7.06 -0.07
CA ASP A 176 4.35 8.28 -0.76
C ASP A 176 3.39 8.00 -1.90
N ASN A 177 2.38 8.85 -2.04
CA ASN A 177 1.44 8.83 -3.15
C ASN A 177 0.77 7.46 -3.38
N ILE A 178 0.26 6.82 -2.33
CA ILE A 178 -0.40 5.51 -2.43
C ILE A 178 -1.93 5.61 -2.41
N PHE A 179 -2.60 4.71 -3.14
CA PHE A 179 -4.03 4.48 -2.99
C PHE A 179 -4.28 3.09 -2.46
N MET A 180 -5.15 2.97 -1.46
CA MET A 180 -5.50 1.67 -0.89
C MET A 180 -7.00 1.53 -0.72
N ARG A 181 -7.51 0.36 -1.10
CA ARG A 181 -8.83 -0.11 -0.72
C ARG A 181 -8.72 -1.54 -0.20
N ASN A 182 -8.68 -1.70 1.11
CA ASN A 182 -8.30 -2.97 1.72
C ASN A 182 -9.37 -3.48 2.69
N SER A 183 -9.50 -4.80 2.77
CA SER A 183 -10.37 -5.52 3.72
C SER A 183 -9.65 -5.88 5.03
N ASP A 184 -8.72 -5.01 5.45
CA ASP A 184 -7.99 -4.97 6.72
C ASP A 184 -7.21 -3.62 6.73
N ASP A 185 -6.26 -3.44 7.66
CA ASP A 185 -5.44 -2.23 7.78
C ASP A 185 -4.84 -1.81 6.43
N CYS A 186 -5.04 -0.55 6.00
CA CYS A 186 -4.40 -0.04 4.81
C CYS A 186 -2.91 0.17 5.06
N VAL A 187 -2.54 0.91 6.11
CA VAL A 187 -1.15 1.05 6.55
C VAL A 187 -1.04 0.74 8.03
N ALA A 188 -0.23 -0.26 8.37
CA ALA A 188 0.07 -0.61 9.75
C ALA A 188 1.56 -0.45 10.07
N ILE A 189 1.85 0.20 11.20
CA ILE A 189 3.19 0.41 11.73
C ILE A 189 3.32 -0.36 13.04
N TYR A 190 4.06 -1.44 12.99
CA TYR A 190 4.32 -2.38 14.08
C TYR A 190 5.81 -2.41 14.44
N ASN A 191 6.12 -2.88 15.65
CA ASN A 191 7.48 -3.29 15.99
C ASN A 191 7.55 -4.81 15.84
N HIS A 192 7.71 -5.53 16.95
CA HIS A 192 7.87 -6.97 16.94
C HIS A 192 6.63 -7.76 16.53
N ARG A 193 6.84 -8.70 15.61
CA ARG A 193 5.93 -9.82 15.33
C ARG A 193 6.74 -10.96 14.72
N TRP A 194 6.43 -12.19 15.14
CA TRP A 194 7.14 -13.39 14.67
C TRP A 194 8.65 -13.28 14.91
N ASP A 195 9.45 -13.39 13.85
CA ASP A 195 10.90 -13.32 13.89
C ASP A 195 11.43 -11.91 13.54
N TYR A 196 10.57 -10.89 13.51
CA TYR A 196 10.97 -9.48 13.36
C TYR A 196 11.11 -8.85 14.74
N TYR A 197 12.28 -8.26 15.02
CA TYR A 197 12.60 -7.65 16.31
C TYR A 197 13.18 -6.25 16.12
N GLY A 198 12.93 -5.38 17.10
CA GLY A 198 13.56 -4.08 17.20
C GLY A 198 12.59 -2.91 17.09
N ASN A 199 13.15 -1.72 17.21
CA ASN A 199 12.43 -0.47 17.15
C ASN A 199 12.02 -0.13 15.71
N SER A 200 11.00 0.73 15.59
CA SER A 200 10.68 1.40 14.35
C SER A 200 11.02 2.89 14.46
N SER A 201 11.61 3.47 13.42
CA SER A 201 12.00 4.88 13.49
C SER A 201 12.06 5.59 12.16
N ASN A 202 11.76 6.89 12.15
CA ASN A 202 11.82 7.73 10.94
C ASN A 202 10.97 7.15 9.80
N ILE A 203 9.66 7.06 10.05
CA ILE A 203 8.67 6.57 9.08
C ILE A 203 7.79 7.74 8.63
N THR A 204 7.68 7.94 7.33
CA THR A 204 6.81 8.96 6.73
C THR A 204 5.77 8.30 5.83
N LEU A 205 4.49 8.54 6.09
CA LEU A 205 3.38 8.28 5.17
C LEU A 205 2.82 9.61 4.68
N GLN A 206 2.80 9.82 3.35
CA GLN A 206 2.32 11.08 2.80
C GLN A 206 1.57 10.99 1.46
N ASN A 207 0.80 12.03 1.15
CA ASN A 207 0.12 12.26 -0.14
C ASN A 207 -0.80 11.11 -0.58
N SER A 208 -1.51 10.50 0.36
CA SER A 208 -2.14 9.20 0.16
C SER A 208 -3.63 9.22 0.43
N SER A 209 -4.35 8.31 -0.23
CA SER A 209 -5.80 8.16 -0.06
C SER A 209 -6.11 6.72 0.33
N LEU A 210 -6.85 6.53 1.41
CA LEU A 210 -7.02 5.25 2.08
C LEU A 210 -8.51 4.96 2.28
N TRP A 211 -8.92 3.76 1.91
CA TRP A 211 -10.27 3.23 2.08
C TRP A 211 -10.17 1.89 2.79
N ALA A 212 -10.51 1.85 4.07
CA ALA A 212 -10.56 0.60 4.81
C ALA A 212 -12.00 0.04 4.75
N ASP A 213 -12.22 -1.00 3.92
CA ASP A 213 -13.49 -1.73 3.91
C ASP A 213 -13.71 -2.48 5.25
N VAL A 214 -12.62 -2.80 5.96
CA VAL A 214 -12.57 -3.34 7.32
C VAL A 214 -11.31 -2.82 8.02
N ALA A 215 -11.34 -2.66 9.35
CA ALA A 215 -10.24 -2.24 10.21
C ALA A 215 -9.81 -0.78 9.97
N HIS A 216 -8.52 -0.46 9.87
CA HIS A 216 -8.05 0.92 9.95
C HIS A 216 -7.45 1.44 8.63
N PRO A 217 -7.70 2.70 8.25
CA PRO A 217 -6.87 3.40 7.29
C PRO A 217 -5.41 3.44 7.76
N ILE A 218 -5.17 3.79 9.03
CA ILE A 218 -3.83 3.80 9.63
C ILE A 218 -3.89 3.20 11.03
N ASN A 219 -3.04 2.21 11.30
CA ASN A 219 -2.84 1.62 12.63
C ASN A 219 -1.37 1.74 13.06
N ILE A 220 -1.12 2.15 14.29
CA ILE A 220 0.22 2.32 14.87
C ILE A 220 0.27 1.64 16.23
N GLY A 221 1.20 0.69 16.41
CA GLY A 221 1.28 -0.14 17.61
C GLY A 221 0.47 -1.43 17.47
N THR A 222 -0.02 -2.03 18.56
CA THR A 222 -0.63 -3.37 18.67
C THR A 222 0.43 -4.45 18.81
N HIS A 223 1.30 -4.61 17.80
CA HIS A 223 2.34 -5.63 17.81
C HIS A 223 3.67 -5.07 18.33
N GLY A 224 4.20 -5.72 19.36
CA GLY A 224 5.45 -5.37 20.05
C GLY A 224 5.98 -6.52 20.90
N ASN A 225 7.02 -6.23 21.70
CA ASN A 225 7.71 -7.22 22.52
C ASN A 225 7.53 -6.92 24.01
N THR A 226 6.59 -7.60 24.67
CA THR A 226 6.31 -7.37 26.09
C THR A 226 7.50 -7.68 27.00
N ASP A 227 8.29 -8.71 26.66
CA ASP A 227 9.43 -9.16 27.46
C ASP A 227 10.64 -8.21 27.34
N SER A 228 10.79 -7.58 26.17
CA SER A 228 11.82 -6.57 25.89
C SER A 228 11.20 -5.40 25.12
N PRO A 229 10.52 -4.46 25.83
CA PRO A 229 9.76 -3.37 25.22
C PRO A 229 10.52 -2.59 24.15
N GLU A 230 9.85 -2.33 23.04
CA GLU A 230 10.38 -1.63 21.88
C GLU A 230 9.73 -0.25 21.71
N THR A 231 10.42 0.63 20.99
CA THR A 231 10.00 2.01 20.76
C THR A 231 9.72 2.26 19.28
N MET A 232 8.62 2.95 19.00
CA MET A 232 8.36 3.63 17.73
C MET A 232 8.68 5.11 17.89
N ASP A 233 9.64 5.63 17.15
CA ASP A 233 10.16 6.99 17.31
C ASP A 233 10.25 7.75 15.97
N GLY A 234 9.48 8.82 15.83
CA GLY A 234 9.53 9.67 14.64
C GLY A 234 8.64 9.11 13.53
N ILE A 235 7.34 9.24 13.71
CA ILE A 235 6.34 8.90 12.67
C ILE A 235 5.71 10.20 12.17
N VAL A 236 5.72 10.40 10.86
CA VAL A 236 5.08 11.53 10.19
C VAL A 236 3.97 11.01 9.28
N ILE A 237 2.73 11.43 9.54
CA ILE A 237 1.57 11.20 8.70
C ILE A 237 1.14 12.55 8.13
N LYS A 238 1.19 12.73 6.81
CA LYS A 238 0.94 14.03 6.19
C LYS A 238 0.09 13.94 4.94
N ASN A 239 -0.87 14.85 4.79
CA ASN A 239 -1.64 14.99 3.56
C ASN A 239 -2.36 13.68 3.17
N ILE A 240 -3.25 13.23 4.05
CA ILE A 240 -3.99 11.97 3.91
C ILE A 240 -5.48 12.23 3.71
N ASP A 241 -6.07 11.50 2.77
CA ASP A 241 -7.51 11.40 2.57
C ASP A 241 -8.01 10.02 3.02
N THR A 242 -8.74 9.97 4.14
CA THR A 242 -9.52 8.78 4.50
C THR A 242 -10.87 8.85 3.80
N LEU A 243 -11.09 7.95 2.83
CA LEU A 243 -12.28 7.93 1.96
C LEU A 243 -13.41 7.06 2.53
N ASP A 244 -13.05 6.06 3.35
CA ASP A 244 -13.99 5.20 4.06
C ASP A 244 -13.24 4.48 5.20
N HIS A 245 -13.99 4.04 6.21
CA HIS A 245 -13.50 3.39 7.41
C HIS A 245 -14.56 2.47 8.02
N ARG A 246 -14.15 1.26 8.43
CA ARG A 246 -15.06 0.32 9.08
C ARG A 246 -14.39 -0.53 10.17
N GLU A 247 -14.37 -0.04 11.40
CA GLU A 247 -13.80 -0.75 12.56
C GLU A 247 -14.85 -0.98 13.68
N PRO A 248 -15.46 -2.19 13.77
CA PRO A 248 -16.48 -2.48 14.76
C PRO A 248 -15.92 -2.75 16.17
N GLN A 249 -14.61 -2.99 16.33
CA GLN A 249 -14.00 -3.20 17.64
C GLN A 249 -13.81 -1.87 18.37
N MET A 250 -14.70 -1.60 19.34
CA MET A 250 -14.73 -0.38 20.16
C MET A 250 -13.38 0.08 20.74
N LEU A 251 -12.49 -0.86 21.09
CA LEU A 251 -11.17 -0.53 21.67
C LEU A 251 -10.09 -0.21 20.64
N HIS A 252 -10.40 -0.33 19.35
CA HIS A 252 -9.47 -0.11 18.24
C HIS A 252 -9.94 0.97 17.27
N GLN A 253 -11.14 1.53 17.46
CA GLN A 253 -11.72 2.59 16.62
C GLN A 253 -10.81 3.81 16.37
N GLY A 254 -11.00 4.44 15.21
CA GLY A 254 -10.28 5.62 14.72
C GLY A 254 -9.67 5.41 13.33
N CYS A 255 -9.83 6.40 12.45
CA CYS A 255 -9.19 6.39 11.12
C CYS A 255 -7.65 6.38 11.19
N ILE A 256 -7.11 6.94 12.28
CA ILE A 256 -5.71 6.84 12.68
C ILE A 256 -5.69 6.32 14.10
N ALA A 257 -5.51 5.01 14.26
CA ALA A 257 -5.46 4.36 15.55
C ALA A 257 -4.02 4.30 16.06
N ILE A 258 -3.77 4.81 17.26
CA ILE A 258 -2.47 4.68 17.95
C ILE A 258 -2.70 3.84 19.20
N ASN A 259 -2.39 2.56 19.08
CA ASN A 259 -2.64 1.55 20.10
C ASN A 259 -1.30 0.98 20.57
N PRO A 260 -0.60 1.56 21.56
CA PRO A 260 0.69 1.05 22.05
C PRO A 260 0.53 -0.23 22.90
N GLY A 261 -0.05 -1.28 22.31
CA GLY A 261 -0.11 -2.64 22.85
C GLY A 261 1.26 -3.31 22.91
N ASP A 262 1.33 -4.46 23.57
CA ASP A 262 2.55 -5.25 23.76
C ASP A 262 3.73 -4.47 24.37
N SER A 263 3.43 -3.53 25.29
CA SER A 263 4.40 -2.65 25.96
C SER A 263 5.20 -1.74 25.02
N ASN A 264 4.72 -1.49 23.80
CA ASN A 264 5.34 -0.51 22.92
C ASN A 264 5.37 0.89 23.56
N LEU A 265 6.45 1.62 23.35
CA LEU A 265 6.49 3.08 23.51
C LEU A 265 6.33 3.74 22.14
N VAL A 266 5.32 4.59 21.97
CA VAL A 266 5.14 5.40 20.74
C VAL A 266 5.43 6.86 21.09
N GLN A 267 6.40 7.49 20.41
CA GLN A 267 6.81 8.87 20.65
C GLN A 267 7.16 9.63 19.37
N ASN A 268 7.17 10.96 19.47
CA ASN A 268 7.51 11.87 18.36
C ASN A 268 6.68 11.63 17.09
N VAL A 269 5.35 11.61 17.25
CA VAL A 269 4.39 11.45 16.15
C VAL A 269 3.85 12.81 15.71
N LEU A 270 3.93 13.09 14.41
CA LEU A 270 3.30 14.26 13.77
C LEU A 270 2.21 13.78 12.80
N ILE A 271 1.00 14.29 12.98
CA ILE A 271 -0.13 14.06 12.07
C ILE A 271 -0.62 15.44 11.59
N GLU A 272 -0.53 15.72 10.29
CA GLU A 272 -0.94 17.00 9.72
C GLU A 272 -1.63 16.85 8.35
N ASP A 273 -2.45 17.82 7.97
CA ASP A 273 -3.16 17.88 6.69
C ASP A 273 -4.02 16.63 6.38
N VAL A 274 -4.73 16.10 7.37
CA VAL A 274 -5.63 14.94 7.23
C VAL A 274 -7.06 15.36 6.96
N ARG A 275 -7.72 14.68 6.03
CA ARG A 275 -9.13 14.82 5.67
C ARG A 275 -9.81 13.47 5.82
N VAL A 276 -10.99 13.47 6.43
CA VAL A 276 -11.77 12.26 6.68
C VAL A 276 -13.16 12.48 6.08
N GLU A 277 -13.54 11.65 5.12
CA GLU A 277 -14.88 11.62 4.54
C GLU A 277 -15.87 10.92 5.50
N ASP A 278 -17.16 10.94 5.15
CA ASP A 278 -18.18 10.22 5.92
C ASP A 278 -17.96 8.71 5.82
N PHE A 279 -18.16 7.99 6.93
CA PHE A 279 -17.91 6.55 7.02
C PHE A 279 -18.95 5.87 7.93
N PRO A 280 -19.25 4.57 7.72
CA PRO A 280 -20.39 3.92 8.36
C PRO A 280 -20.20 3.58 9.85
N GLU A 281 -18.98 3.21 10.29
CA GLU A 281 -18.74 2.69 11.64
C GLU A 281 -17.24 2.73 11.98
N GLY A 282 -16.82 3.40 13.06
CA GLY A 282 -15.48 3.19 13.60
C GLY A 282 -14.86 4.36 14.32
#